data_AF-A0A836ZRD7-F1
#
_entry.id   AF-A0A836ZRD7-F1
#
_cell.length_a   1.000
_cell.length_b   1.000
_cell.length_c   1.000
_cell.angle_alpha   90.00
_cell.angle_beta   90.00
_cell.angle_gamma   90.00
#
_symmetry.space_group_name_H-M   'P 1'
#
loop_
_entity.id
_entity.type
_entity.pdbx_description
1 polymer ?
#
loop_
_entity_poly.entity_id
_entity_poly.type
_entity_poly.pdbx_seq_one_letter_code
_entity_poly.pdbx_strand_id
1 'polypeptide(L)'
;QSDRLRLKQIQSTQGKAALKVQLLPTYVPYLAGVLAGGQGAQDEVVMTCMVWRIDAGDYAGALELGAYVLKHGLQMPDRFS
;
A
#
# COMPACT_ATOMS: atom_id res chain seq x y z
N GLN A 1 -9.34 -13.95 -4.70
CA GLN A 1 -7.98 -14.13 -5.26
C GLN A 1 -7.17 -12.92 -4.87
N SER A 2 -6.10 -13.09 -4.10
CA SER A 2 -5.29 -11.98 -3.61
C SER A 2 -4.50 -11.35 -4.76
N ASP A 3 -4.60 -10.03 -4.96
CA ASP A 3 -3.88 -9.29 -6.01
C ASP A 3 -2.35 -9.53 -5.97
N ARG A 4 -1.85 -9.92 -4.80
CA ARG A 4 -0.48 -10.41 -4.58
C ARG A 4 -0.11 -11.63 -5.42
N LEU A 5 -1.03 -12.56 -5.67
CA LEU A 5 -0.81 -13.73 -6.53
C LEU A 5 -0.68 -13.33 -7.99
N ARG A 6 -1.47 -12.35 -8.44
CA ARG A 6 -1.36 -11.77 -9.79
C ARG A 6 0.00 -11.12 -10.00
N LEU A 7 0.51 -10.38 -9.00
CA LEU A 7 1.85 -9.80 -9.03
C LEU A 7 2.96 -10.85 -9.05
N LYS A 8 2.80 -11.99 -8.36
CA LYS A 8 3.79 -13.09 -8.37
C LYS A 8 3.89 -13.78 -9.74
N GLN A 9 2.82 -13.80 -10.53
CA GLN A 9 2.81 -14.42 -11.86
C GLN A 9 3.51 -13.57 -12.93
N ILE A 10 3.67 -12.27 -12.69
CA ILE A 10 4.37 -11.38 -13.62
C ILE A 10 5.88 -11.50 -13.35
N GLN A 11 6.64 -11.88 -14.39
CA GLN A 11 8.10 -12.03 -14.30
C GLN A 11 8.83 -10.67 -14.39
N SER A 12 8.26 -9.67 -15.09
CA SER A 12 8.92 -8.38 -15.30
C SER A 12 8.63 -7.35 -14.21
N THR A 13 9.66 -6.59 -13.81
CA THR A 13 9.53 -5.48 -12.85
C THR A 13 8.58 -4.39 -13.36
N GLN A 14 8.67 -4.06 -14.66
CA GLN A 14 7.77 -3.09 -15.31
C GLN A 14 6.32 -3.58 -15.35
N GLY A 15 6.07 -4.88 -15.59
CA GLY A 15 4.73 -5.43 -15.56
C GLY A 15 4.12 -5.42 -14.17
N LYS A 16 4.92 -5.68 -13.12
CA LYS A 16 4.49 -5.53 -11.73
C LYS A 16 4.15 -4.08 -11.39
N ALA A 17 4.98 -3.13 -11.85
CA ALA A 17 4.72 -1.70 -11.65
C ALA A 17 3.40 -1.27 -12.32
N ALA A 18 3.19 -1.64 -13.59
CA ALA A 18 1.95 -1.34 -14.31
C ALA A 18 0.71 -1.92 -13.62
N LEU A 19 0.79 -3.15 -13.11
CA LEU A 19 -0.31 -3.75 -12.35
C LEU A 19 -0.56 -3.02 -11.02
N LYS A 20 0.49 -2.63 -10.28
CA LYS A 20 0.33 -1.82 -9.05
C LYS A 20 -0.40 -0.51 -9.32
N VAL A 21 -0.05 0.20 -10.40
CA VAL A 21 -0.73 1.45 -10.81
C VAL A 21 -2.22 1.21 -11.09
N GLN A 22 -2.57 0.10 -11.74
CA GLN A 22 -3.98 -0.23 -12.00
C GLN A 22 -4.75 -0.61 -10.73
N LEU A 23 -4.07 -1.22 -9.75
CA LEU A 23 -4.69 -1.68 -8.52
C LEU A 23 -4.84 -0.56 -7.48
N LEU A 24 -3.87 0.34 -7.34
CA LEU A 24 -3.87 1.39 -6.30
C LEU A 24 -5.18 2.19 -6.20
N PRO A 25 -5.84 2.61 -7.31
CA PRO A 25 -7.13 3.30 -7.25
C PRO A 25 -8.24 2.50 -6.57
N THR A 26 -8.23 1.15 -6.65
CA THR A 26 -9.26 0.31 -6.03
C THR A 26 -9.17 0.29 -4.50
N TYR A 27 -7.97 0.58 -3.96
CA TYR A 27 -7.73 0.66 -2.53
C TYR A 27 -8.04 2.04 -1.93
N VAL A 28 -8.22 3.08 -2.76
CA VAL A 28 -8.43 4.46 -2.28
C VAL A 28 -9.63 4.59 -1.33
N PRO A 29 -10.82 4.02 -1.61
CA PRO A 29 -11.97 4.14 -0.70
C PRO A 29 -11.71 3.49 0.66
N TYR A 30 -11.00 2.35 0.66
CA TYR A 30 -10.63 1.64 1.88
C TYR A 30 -9.64 2.47 2.72
N LEU A 31 -8.57 2.96 2.09
CA LEU A 31 -7.56 3.79 2.75
C LEU A 31 -8.18 5.07 3.33
N ALA A 32 -9.07 5.74 2.58
CA ALA A 32 -9.79 6.90 3.07
C ALA A 32 -10.63 6.59 4.32
N GLY A 33 -11.30 5.42 4.35
CA GLY A 33 -12.04 4.96 5.52
C GLY A 33 -11.15 4.72 6.74
N VAL A 34 -9.98 4.10 6.55
CA VAL A 34 -9.01 3.86 7.64
C VAL A 34 -8.44 5.18 8.17
N LEU A 35 -8.03 6.08 7.28
CA LEU A 35 -7.51 7.40 7.65
C LEU A 35 -8.55 8.26 8.37
N ALA A 36 -9.80 8.23 7.90
CA ALA A 36 -10.91 8.94 8.55
C ALA A 36 -11.27 8.34 9.93
N GLY A 37 -11.19 7.01 10.07
CA GLY A 37 -11.44 6.32 11.33
C GLY A 37 -10.38 6.61 12.39
N GLY A 38 -9.12 6.81 11.99
CA GLY A 38 -8.07 7.32 12.88
C GLY A 38 -7.70 6.41 14.06
N GLN A 39 -8.04 5.12 14.00
CA GLN A 39 -7.91 4.21 15.15
C GLN A 39 -6.48 3.69 15.36
N GLY A 40 -5.60 3.81 14.36
CA GLY A 40 -4.22 3.34 14.46
C GLY A 40 -4.06 1.82 14.55
N ALA A 41 -5.10 1.05 14.19
CA ALA A 41 -5.04 -0.40 14.18
C ALA A 41 -4.02 -0.91 13.14
N GLN A 42 -3.29 -1.97 13.47
CA GLN A 42 -2.35 -2.61 12.54
C GLN A 42 -3.08 -3.07 11.28
N ASP A 43 -2.68 -2.53 10.13
CA ASP A 43 -3.37 -2.75 8.87
C ASP A 43 -2.36 -3.09 7.75
N GLU A 44 -2.39 -4.35 7.33
CA GLU A 44 -1.50 -4.86 6.30
C GLU A 44 -1.77 -4.22 4.92
N VAL A 45 -3.00 -3.81 4.65
CA VAL A 45 -3.39 -3.18 3.39
C VAL A 45 -2.84 -1.75 3.34
N VAL A 46 -2.93 -0.98 4.43
CA VAL A 46 -2.30 0.34 4.54
C VAL A 46 -0.80 0.24 4.27
N MET A 47 -0.12 -0.71 4.93
CA MET A 47 1.32 -0.92 4.74
C MET A 47 1.67 -1.31 3.32
N THR A 48 0.92 -2.25 2.75
CA THR A 48 1.17 -2.74 1.38
C THR A 48 0.93 -1.64 0.35
N CYS A 49 -0.13 -0.85 0.51
CA CYS A 49 -0.44 0.26 -0.38
C CYS A 49 0.60 1.38 -0.28
N MET A 50 1.11 1.69 0.91
CA MET A 50 2.20 2.65 1.09
C MET A 50 3.42 2.25 0.27
N VAL A 51 3.88 1.00 0.40
CA VAL A 51 5.02 0.49 -0.37
C VAL A 51 4.73 0.48 -1.87
N TRP A 52 3.54 0.06 -2.29
CA TRP A 52 3.19 0.03 -3.70
C TRP A 52 3.11 1.42 -4.33
N ARG A 53 2.70 2.45 -3.58
CA ARG A 53 2.72 3.84 -4.04
C ARG A 53 4.15 4.33 -4.26
N ILE A 54 5.10 3.97 -3.39
CA ILE A 54 6.53 4.25 -3.58
C ILE A 54 7.03 3.57 -4.86
N ASP A 55 6.72 2.28 -5.05
CA ASP A 55 7.12 1.51 -6.23
C ASP A 55 6.53 2.07 -7.54
N ALA A 56 5.36 2.70 -7.46
CA ALA A 56 4.68 3.35 -8.58
C ALA A 56 5.13 4.80 -8.83
N GLY A 57 5.98 5.37 -7.96
CA GLY A 57 6.39 6.78 -8.02
C GLY A 57 5.35 7.78 -7.48
N ASP A 58 4.26 7.31 -6.88
CA ASP A 58 3.27 8.15 -6.19
C ASP A 58 3.75 8.46 -4.76
N TYR A 59 4.76 9.32 -4.67
CA TYR A 59 5.34 9.69 -3.37
C TYR A 59 4.38 10.50 -2.50
N ALA A 60 3.50 11.31 -3.10
CA ALA A 60 2.55 12.12 -2.35
C ALA A 60 1.58 11.23 -1.55
N GLY A 61 0.97 10.25 -2.21
CA GLY A 61 0.09 9.30 -1.52
C GLY A 61 0.83 8.36 -0.58
N ALA A 62 2.07 7.99 -0.90
CA ALA A 62 2.91 7.22 0.03
C ALA A 62 3.20 7.99 1.32
N LEU A 63 3.50 9.29 1.22
CA LEU A 63 3.76 10.14 2.38
C LEU A 63 2.52 10.37 3.25
N GLU A 64 1.33 10.47 2.66
CA GLU A 64 0.08 10.55 3.41
C GLU A 64 -0.12 9.29 4.28
N LEU A 65 0.05 8.10 3.68
CA LEU A 65 -0.02 6.85 4.43
C LEU A 65 1.12 6.73 5.45
N GLY A 66 2.33 7.16 5.08
CA GLY A 66 3.49 7.16 5.96
C GLY A 66 3.30 8.05 7.20
N ALA A 67 2.69 9.22 7.04
CA ALA A 67 2.35 10.09 8.15
C ALA A 67 1.39 9.41 9.14
N TYR A 68 0.38 8.70 8.62
CA TYR A 68 -0.53 7.90 9.46
C TYR A 68 0.20 6.76 10.18
N VAL A 69 1.05 6.02 9.47
CA VAL A 69 1.87 4.92 10.02
C VAL A 69 2.74 5.42 11.18
N LEU A 70 3.44 6.53 10.99
CA LEU A 70 4.29 7.13 12.02
C LEU A 70 3.47 7.67 13.20
N LYS A 71 2.35 8.36 12.92
CA LYS A 71 1.47 8.93 13.95
C LYS A 71 0.96 7.88 14.93
N HIS A 72 0.66 6.69 14.44
CA HIS A 72 0.07 5.61 15.24
C HIS A 72 1.05 4.49 15.59
N GLY A 73 2.33 4.61 15.20
CA GLY A 73 3.36 3.61 15.50
C GLY A 73 3.08 2.24 14.88
N LEU A 74 2.47 2.21 13.69
CA LEU A 74 2.19 0.94 13.04
C LEU A 74 3.49 0.21 12.66
N GLN A 75 3.47 -1.12 12.76
CA GLN A 75 4.65 -1.94 12.51
C GLN A 75 4.76 -2.29 11.04
N MET A 76 5.97 -2.16 10.49
CA MET A 76 6.26 -2.67 9.16
C MET A 76 6.17 -4.21 9.19
N PRO A 77 5.46 -4.84 8.24
CA PRO A 77 5.41 -6.29 8.17
C PRO A 77 6.81 -6.88 7.96
N ASP A 78 7.14 -7.99 8.63
CA ASP A 78 8.45 -8.70 8.58
C ASP A 78 8.94 -9.03 7.15
N ARG A 79 8.04 -9.05 6.18
CA ARG A 79 8.38 -9.28 4.76
C ARG A 79 9.00 -8.07 4.05
N PHE A 80 9.02 -6.91 4.69
CA PHE A 80 9.63 -5.67 4.19
C PHE A 80 10.83 -5.22 5.04
N SER A 81 11.10 -5.89 6.16
CA SER A 81 12.31 -5.73 6.99
C SER A 81 13.46 -6.59 6.50
#